data_AF-A0A7L2TZM4-F1
#
_entry.id   AF-A0A7L2TZM4-F1
#
_cell.length_a   1.000
_cell.length_b   1.000
_cell.length_c   1.000
_cell.angle_alpha   90.00
_cell.angle_beta   90.00
_cell.angle_gamma   90.00
#
_symmetry.space_group_name_H-M   'P 1'
#
loop_
_entity.id
_entity.type
_entity.pdbx_description
1 polymer ?
#
loop_
_entity_poly.entity_id
_entity_poly.type
_entity_poly.pdbx_seq_one_letter_code
_entity_poly.pdbx_strand_id
1 'polypeptide(L)'
;SALELVPFAIKPLLRRAAAYEALERYSLAYVDYKTALQVDCSVQAAHDGVNRMTKALLEKDGVNWRQKLPPIPSVPISAQTRWSTPSAQAPGANTPPAAAPQGERDQTAAGMERARKLKEEGNELVKKGNHKKAVEKYSESLKLNKECATYTNRALCYLSLKQYKEAAQDCTEALKLDPKNVKALYRRAQALKELKDYKSSIADIKSLLKTEPKNTAALRLLQELNRA
;
A
#
# COMPACT_ATOMS: atom_id res chain seq x y z
N SER A 1 33.72 14.97 -2.43
CA SER A 1 32.38 15.06 -3.06
C SER A 1 31.32 15.57 -2.08
N ALA A 2 30.27 16.27 -2.52
CA ALA A 2 29.27 16.88 -1.61
C ALA A 2 28.60 15.90 -0.59
N LEU A 3 28.58 14.60 -0.91
CA LEU A 3 28.10 13.53 -0.04
C LEU A 3 29.07 13.13 1.10
N GLU A 4 30.34 13.53 1.04
CA GLU A 4 31.30 13.37 2.13
C GLU A 4 31.08 14.42 3.23
N LEU A 5 30.58 15.60 2.84
CA LEU A 5 30.29 16.71 3.75
C LEU A 5 28.89 16.58 4.37
N VAL A 6 27.90 16.17 3.58
CA VAL A 6 26.54 15.92 4.05
C VAL A 6 26.08 14.55 3.52
N PRO A 7 26.29 13.49 4.31
CA PRO A 7 25.74 12.17 4.00
C PRO A 7 24.23 12.26 3.81
N PHE A 8 23.72 11.58 2.77
CA PHE A 8 22.29 11.45 2.47
C PHE A 8 21.55 12.73 2.02
N ALA A 9 22.27 13.76 1.56
CA ALA A 9 21.63 14.92 0.94
C ALA A 9 20.91 14.54 -0.37
N ILE A 10 19.60 14.82 -0.44
CA ILE A 10 18.73 14.42 -1.57
C ILE A 10 19.26 14.93 -2.91
N LYS A 11 19.61 16.21 -3.02
CA LYS A 11 20.06 16.82 -4.30
C LYS A 11 21.37 16.17 -4.81
N PRO A 12 22.43 16.01 -3.99
CA PRO A 12 23.62 15.26 -4.38
C PRO A 12 23.35 13.78 -4.73
N LEU A 13 22.45 13.09 -4.00
CA LEU A 13 22.07 11.71 -4.32
C LEU A 13 21.42 11.61 -5.69
N LEU A 14 20.44 12.48 -5.99
CA LEU A 14 19.78 12.51 -7.30
C LEU A 14 20.76 12.84 -8.44
N ARG A 15 21.67 13.79 -8.21
CA ARG A 15 22.70 14.14 -9.19
C ARG A 15 23.66 12.98 -9.47
N ARG A 16 24.06 12.24 -8.43
CA ARG A 16 24.92 11.06 -8.58
C ARG A 16 24.17 9.91 -9.26
N ALA A 17 22.90 9.70 -8.93
CA ALA A 17 22.04 8.71 -9.57
C ALA A 17 21.90 8.96 -11.08
N ALA A 18 21.65 10.22 -11.48
CA ALA A 18 21.57 10.61 -12.88
C ALA A 18 22.91 10.42 -13.63
N ALA A 19 24.04 10.66 -12.95
CA ALA A 19 25.35 10.37 -13.53
C ALA A 19 25.59 8.87 -13.74
N TYR A 20 25.15 8.02 -12.80
CA TYR A 20 25.20 6.56 -12.98
C TYR A 20 24.26 6.07 -14.07
N GLU A 21 23.09 6.69 -14.25
CA GLU A 21 22.15 6.42 -15.34
C GLU A 21 22.82 6.70 -16.71
N ALA A 22 23.50 7.84 -16.86
CA ALA A 22 24.25 8.18 -18.08
C ALA A 22 25.44 7.25 -18.36
N LEU A 23 25.97 6.59 -17.33
CA LEU A 23 27.06 5.62 -17.45
C LEU A 23 26.58 4.16 -17.53
N GLU A 24 25.26 3.94 -17.68
CA GLU A 24 24.61 2.62 -17.70
C GLU A 24 24.89 1.74 -16.46
N ARG A 25 25.26 2.38 -15.34
CA ARG A 25 25.48 1.74 -14.05
C ARG A 25 24.17 1.68 -13.27
N TYR A 26 23.18 1.01 -13.85
CA TYR A 26 21.79 1.01 -13.39
C TYR A 26 21.62 0.49 -11.95
N SER A 27 22.44 -0.46 -11.52
CA SER A 27 22.41 -0.99 -10.16
C SER A 27 22.78 0.06 -9.11
N LEU A 28 23.76 0.92 -9.41
CA LEU A 28 24.19 2.00 -8.52
C LEU A 28 23.24 3.20 -8.57
N ALA A 29 22.72 3.53 -9.76
CA ALA A 29 21.67 4.53 -9.90
C ALA A 29 20.42 4.15 -9.08
N TYR A 30 20.01 2.88 -9.15
CA TYR A 30 18.88 2.36 -8.39
C TYR A 30 19.07 2.51 -6.88
N VAL A 31 20.27 2.20 -6.37
CA VAL A 31 20.59 2.37 -4.96
C VAL A 31 20.47 3.83 -4.54
N ASP A 32 21.04 4.78 -5.29
CA ASP A 32 20.98 6.20 -4.95
C ASP A 32 19.54 6.77 -4.98
N TYR A 33 18.72 6.38 -5.96
CA TYR A 33 17.30 6.76 -5.97
C TYR A 33 16.53 6.16 -4.79
N LYS A 34 16.79 4.90 -4.43
CA LYS A 34 16.19 4.26 -3.23
C LYS A 34 16.66 4.90 -1.93
N THR A 35 17.92 5.33 -1.86
CA THR A 35 18.45 6.08 -0.71
C THR A 35 17.78 7.44 -0.60
N ALA A 36 17.56 8.15 -1.71
CA ALA A 36 16.82 9.41 -1.70
C ALA A 36 15.38 9.23 -1.18
N LEU A 37 14.67 8.17 -1.59
CA LEU A 37 13.33 7.86 -1.10
C LEU A 37 13.27 7.46 0.39
N GLN A 38 14.37 6.92 0.93
CA GLN A 38 14.49 6.67 2.38
C GLN A 38 14.66 7.98 3.17
N VAL A 39 15.20 9.03 2.56
CA VAL A 39 15.34 10.36 3.18
C VAL A 39 14.01 11.11 3.10
N ASP A 40 13.38 11.11 1.93
CA ASP A 40 12.10 11.75 1.68
C ASP A 40 11.32 10.97 0.62
N CYS A 41 10.18 10.39 1.03
CA CYS A 41 9.34 9.56 0.19
C CYS A 41 8.47 10.36 -0.80
N SER A 42 8.40 11.70 -0.67
CA SER A 42 7.61 12.58 -1.54
C SER A 42 8.34 12.98 -2.83
N VAL A 43 9.64 12.65 -2.94
CA VAL A 43 10.49 13.05 -4.08
C VAL A 43 10.10 12.30 -5.35
N GLN A 44 9.30 12.94 -6.21
CA GLN A 44 8.80 12.35 -7.45
C GLN A 44 9.92 11.90 -8.40
N ALA A 45 10.97 12.71 -8.56
CA ALA A 45 12.12 12.37 -9.41
C ALA A 45 12.80 11.05 -9.01
N ALA A 46 12.77 10.70 -7.71
CA ALA A 46 13.33 9.45 -7.21
C ALA A 46 12.41 8.24 -7.51
N HIS A 47 11.09 8.40 -7.42
CA HIS A 47 10.13 7.38 -7.85
C HIS A 47 10.25 7.08 -9.34
N ASP A 48 10.32 8.12 -10.17
CA ASP A 48 10.48 7.98 -11.61
C ASP A 48 11.80 7.30 -11.96
N GLY A 49 12.89 7.68 -11.29
CA GLY A 49 14.21 7.06 -11.41
C GLY A 49 14.18 5.56 -11.06
N VAL A 50 13.60 5.19 -9.91
CA VAL A 50 13.45 3.79 -9.49
C VAL A 50 12.69 2.97 -10.55
N ASN A 51 11.60 3.51 -11.09
CA ASN A 51 10.80 2.81 -12.09
C ASN A 51 11.56 2.61 -13.41
N ARG A 52 12.32 3.63 -13.86
CA ARG A 52 13.19 3.50 -15.04
C ARG A 52 14.28 2.45 -14.82
N MET A 53 15.00 2.54 -13.69
CA MET A 53 16.10 1.63 -13.40
C MET A 53 15.60 0.18 -13.22
N THR A 54 14.41 -0.01 -12.65
CA THR A 54 13.78 -1.34 -12.52
C THR A 54 13.56 -1.99 -13.90
N LYS A 55 13.09 -1.22 -14.89
CA LYS A 55 12.90 -1.72 -16.26
C LYS A 55 14.24 -2.08 -16.91
N ALA A 56 15.22 -1.17 -16.85
CA ALA A 56 16.55 -1.38 -17.42
C ALA A 56 17.27 -2.59 -16.80
N LEU A 57 17.15 -2.78 -15.49
CA LEU A 57 17.74 -3.91 -14.77
C LEU A 57 17.02 -5.22 -15.09
N LEU A 58 15.68 -5.19 -15.23
CA LEU A 58 14.92 -6.37 -15.64
C LEU A 58 15.27 -6.81 -17.06
N GLU A 59 15.49 -5.86 -17.97
CA GLU A 59 15.91 -6.14 -19.35
C GLU A 59 17.32 -6.72 -19.43
N LYS A 60 18.26 -6.16 -18.64
CA LYS A 60 19.66 -6.60 -18.62
C LYS A 60 19.90 -7.91 -17.89
N ASP A 61 19.28 -8.09 -16.72
CA ASP A 61 19.60 -9.17 -15.78
C ASP A 61 18.43 -10.14 -15.52
N GLY A 62 17.29 -9.94 -16.19
CA GLY A 62 16.10 -10.78 -16.05
C GLY A 62 15.54 -10.76 -14.63
N VAL A 63 14.76 -11.78 -14.26
CA VAL A 63 14.08 -11.86 -12.95
C VAL A 63 15.03 -11.85 -11.74
N ASN A 64 16.32 -12.14 -11.95
CA ASN A 64 17.34 -12.22 -10.91
C ASN A 64 18.09 -10.90 -10.69
N TRP A 65 17.70 -9.82 -11.37
CA TRP A 65 18.36 -8.51 -11.27
C TRP A 65 18.54 -8.00 -9.84
N ARG A 66 17.59 -8.33 -8.95
CA ARG A 66 17.62 -7.96 -7.52
C ARG A 66 18.77 -8.61 -6.76
N GLN A 67 19.20 -9.81 -7.15
CA GLN A 67 20.29 -10.52 -6.49
C GLN A 67 21.66 -9.91 -6.82
N LYS A 68 21.75 -9.16 -7.92
CA LYS A 68 22.97 -8.49 -8.38
C LYS A 68 23.10 -7.05 -7.87
N LEU A 69 22.15 -6.58 -7.06
CA LEU A 69 22.18 -5.22 -6.54
C LEU A 69 23.19 -5.08 -5.39
N PRO A 70 23.93 -3.96 -5.34
CA PRO A 70 24.72 -3.62 -4.17
C PRO A 70 23.79 -3.34 -2.98
N PRO A 71 24.27 -3.54 -1.73
CA PRO A 71 23.47 -3.31 -0.54
C PRO A 71 23.05 -1.84 -0.46
N ILE A 72 21.74 -1.61 -0.25
CA ILE A 72 21.21 -0.25 -0.11
C ILE A 72 21.62 0.29 1.26
N PRO A 73 22.31 1.45 1.34
CA PRO A 73 22.74 2.01 2.61
C PRO A 73 21.52 2.37 3.46
N SER A 74 21.62 2.06 4.76
CA SER A 74 20.58 2.42 5.73
C SER A 74 20.70 3.91 6.06
N VAL A 75 19.62 4.66 5.82
CA VAL A 75 19.57 6.09 6.14
C VAL A 75 19.09 6.26 7.59
N PRO A 76 19.89 6.86 8.49
CA PRO A 76 19.46 7.08 9.87
C PRO A 76 18.31 8.09 9.96
N ILE A 77 17.46 7.95 10.98
CA ILE A 77 16.28 8.83 11.22
C ILE A 77 16.69 10.32 11.32
N SER A 78 17.90 10.60 11.79
CA SER A 78 18.47 11.96 11.83
C SER A 78 18.61 12.60 10.44
N ALA A 79 18.86 11.81 9.40
CA ALA A 79 18.91 12.29 8.03
C ALA A 79 17.48 12.50 7.45
N GLN A 80 16.50 11.72 7.88
CA GLN A 80 15.09 11.90 7.47
C GLN A 80 14.49 13.19 8.06
N THR A 81 14.86 13.47 9.32
CA THR A 81 14.35 14.63 10.06
C THR A 81 15.06 15.94 9.70
N ARG A 82 16.30 15.89 9.18
CA ARG A 82 17.10 17.07 8.81
C ARG A 82 16.42 18.01 7.81
N TRP A 83 15.49 17.51 7.00
CA TRP A 83 14.72 18.30 6.03
C TRP A 83 13.22 18.39 6.37
N SER A 84 12.82 17.89 7.54
CA SER A 84 11.46 17.97 8.06
C SER A 84 11.37 19.08 9.11
N THR A 85 10.74 20.20 8.79
CA THR A 85 10.19 21.13 9.81
C THR A 85 8.80 21.58 9.34
N PRO A 86 7.80 21.69 10.24
CA PRO A 86 7.81 22.73 11.27
C PRO A 86 7.29 22.37 12.67
N SER A 87 7.59 23.28 13.62
CA SER A 87 6.84 23.63 14.85
C SER A 87 7.00 22.82 16.16
N ALA A 88 7.64 23.51 17.12
CA ALA A 88 7.36 23.63 18.56
C ALA A 88 7.40 22.41 19.53
N GLN A 89 8.27 22.62 20.54
CA GLN A 89 8.29 22.15 21.93
C GLN A 89 9.06 20.85 22.31
N ALA A 90 9.87 21.05 23.35
CA ALA A 90 10.99 20.27 23.85
C ALA A 90 10.59 19.29 25.00
N PRO A 91 11.53 18.83 25.85
CA PRO A 91 12.49 17.76 25.60
C PRO A 91 12.28 16.58 26.57
N GLY A 92 12.71 15.37 26.20
CA GLY A 92 12.70 14.28 27.17
C GLY A 92 13.35 12.99 26.68
N ALA A 93 14.25 12.49 27.54
CA ALA A 93 14.77 11.13 27.62
C ALA A 93 15.85 10.68 26.63
N ASN A 94 17.08 10.68 27.16
CA ASN A 94 18.16 9.77 26.78
C ASN A 94 17.64 8.33 26.65
N THR A 95 17.80 7.74 25.48
CA THR A 95 17.92 6.28 25.32
C THR A 95 18.76 6.02 24.06
N PRO A 96 19.82 5.20 24.12
CA PRO A 96 20.59 4.89 22.92
C PRO A 96 19.75 3.97 22.02
N PRO A 97 19.60 4.22 20.71
CA PRO A 97 19.02 3.21 19.84
C PRO A 97 20.14 2.22 19.49
N ALA A 98 19.97 1.03 20.04
CA ALA A 98 20.62 -0.19 19.63
C ALA A 98 20.60 -0.35 18.10
N ALA A 99 21.64 -0.98 17.57
CA ALA A 99 21.75 -1.39 16.19
C ALA A 99 20.45 -2.05 15.69
N ALA A 100 19.80 -1.44 14.71
CA ALA A 100 18.63 -2.04 14.05
C ALA A 100 19.09 -3.32 13.30
N PRO A 101 18.54 -4.50 13.62
CA PRO A 101 18.97 -5.75 13.02
C PRO A 101 18.49 -5.83 11.57
N GLN A 102 19.37 -6.29 10.68
CA GLN A 102 19.04 -6.63 9.29
C GLN A 102 17.84 -7.59 9.16
N GLY A 103 17.47 -8.28 10.26
CA GLY A 103 16.29 -9.13 10.35
C GLY A 103 14.94 -8.44 10.14
N GLU A 104 14.77 -7.14 10.41
CA GLU A 104 13.45 -6.50 10.26
C GLU A 104 13.02 -6.33 8.78
N ARG A 105 13.95 -6.02 7.87
CA ARG A 105 13.62 -5.88 6.43
C ARG A 105 13.28 -7.21 5.78
N ASP A 106 14.02 -8.27 6.13
CA ASP A 106 13.74 -9.63 5.65
C ASP A 106 12.44 -10.19 6.26
N GLN A 107 12.16 -9.88 7.53
CA GLN A 107 10.88 -10.19 8.17
C GLN A 107 9.71 -9.42 7.55
N THR A 108 9.92 -8.18 7.08
CA THR A 108 8.87 -7.39 6.42
C THR A 108 8.57 -7.93 5.02
N ALA A 109 9.59 -8.30 4.24
CA ALA A 109 9.42 -8.92 2.93
C ALA A 109 8.79 -10.32 3.03
N ALA A 110 9.27 -11.15 3.96
CA ALA A 110 8.67 -12.45 4.26
C ALA A 110 7.23 -12.30 4.80
N GLY A 111 6.97 -11.26 5.60
CA GLY A 111 5.64 -10.92 6.11
C GLY A 111 4.68 -10.52 4.99
N MET A 112 5.12 -9.72 4.02
CA MET A 112 4.33 -9.36 2.84
C MET A 112 4.05 -10.57 1.94
N GLU A 113 5.04 -11.44 1.71
CA GLU A 113 4.83 -12.66 0.91
C GLU A 113 3.87 -13.63 1.64
N ARG A 114 4.02 -13.77 2.95
CA ARG A 114 3.07 -14.55 3.77
C ARG A 114 1.66 -13.97 3.73
N ALA A 115 1.52 -12.65 3.79
CA ALA A 115 0.22 -11.97 3.65
C ALA A 115 -0.40 -12.29 2.29
N ARG A 116 0.39 -12.20 1.21
CA ARG A 116 -0.07 -12.53 -0.15
C ARG A 116 -0.54 -13.97 -0.26
N LYS A 117 0.20 -14.93 0.31
CA LYS A 117 -0.19 -16.35 0.33
C LYS A 117 -1.51 -16.56 1.08
N LEU A 118 -1.65 -15.95 2.26
CA LEU A 118 -2.88 -16.01 3.06
C LEU A 118 -4.08 -15.42 2.31
N LYS A 119 -3.89 -14.30 1.61
CA LYS A 119 -4.92 -13.71 0.73
C LYS A 119 -5.34 -14.70 -0.36
N GLU A 120 -4.39 -15.36 -1.01
CA GLU A 120 -4.70 -16.32 -2.06
C GLU A 120 -5.42 -17.57 -1.53
N GLU A 121 -5.02 -18.09 -0.37
CA GLU A 121 -5.76 -19.16 0.32
C GLU A 121 -7.20 -18.73 0.64
N GLY A 122 -7.39 -17.49 1.07
CA GLY A 122 -8.71 -16.89 1.26
C GLY A 122 -9.53 -16.85 -0.03
N ASN A 123 -8.92 -16.45 -1.15
CA ASN A 123 -9.57 -16.40 -2.46
C ASN A 123 -10.05 -17.80 -2.89
N GLU A 124 -9.22 -18.83 -2.71
CA GLU A 124 -9.57 -20.21 -3.01
C GLU A 124 -10.72 -20.74 -2.14
N LEU A 125 -10.74 -20.36 -0.86
CA LEU A 125 -11.85 -20.71 0.04
C LEU A 125 -13.16 -20.02 -0.38
N VAL A 126 -13.11 -18.78 -0.87
CA VAL A 126 -14.27 -18.08 -1.43
C VAL A 126 -14.81 -18.81 -2.66
N LYS A 127 -13.94 -19.26 -3.57
CA LYS A 127 -14.35 -20.03 -4.75
C LYS A 127 -15.05 -21.35 -4.37
N LYS A 128 -14.64 -21.95 -3.25
CA LYS A 128 -15.26 -23.16 -2.67
C LYS A 128 -16.50 -22.87 -1.81
N GLY A 129 -16.94 -21.61 -1.69
CA GLY A 129 -18.07 -21.19 -0.86
C GLY A 129 -17.80 -21.19 0.65
N ASN A 130 -16.56 -21.44 1.09
CA ASN A 130 -16.22 -21.48 2.51
C ASN A 130 -15.87 -20.10 3.06
N HIS A 131 -16.90 -19.26 3.21
CA HIS A 131 -16.74 -17.86 3.60
C HIS A 131 -16.18 -17.67 5.01
N LYS A 132 -16.51 -18.56 5.97
CA LYS A 132 -15.99 -18.45 7.35
C LYS A 132 -14.47 -18.64 7.40
N LYS A 133 -13.96 -19.71 6.78
CA LYS A 133 -12.51 -19.94 6.73
C LYS A 133 -11.79 -18.88 5.89
N ALA A 134 -12.43 -18.36 4.84
CA ALA A 134 -11.87 -17.27 4.05
C ALA A 134 -11.66 -16.00 4.91
N VAL A 135 -12.63 -15.67 5.78
CA VAL A 135 -12.51 -14.53 6.72
C VAL A 135 -11.30 -14.71 7.64
N GLU A 136 -11.07 -15.91 8.17
CA GLU A 136 -9.90 -16.20 9.01
C GLU A 136 -8.59 -15.91 8.26
N LYS A 137 -8.46 -16.44 7.04
CA LYS A 137 -7.27 -16.24 6.20
C LYS A 137 -7.03 -14.79 5.81
N TYR A 138 -8.07 -14.06 5.43
CA TYR A 138 -7.95 -12.63 5.17
C TYR A 138 -7.60 -11.84 6.43
N SER A 139 -8.11 -12.23 7.60
CA SER A 139 -7.78 -11.58 8.86
C SER A 139 -6.32 -11.78 9.23
N GLU A 140 -5.78 -12.97 9.05
CA GLU A 140 -4.34 -13.23 9.19
C GLU A 140 -3.51 -12.42 8.19
N SER A 141 -3.94 -12.36 6.93
CA SER A 141 -3.29 -11.52 5.90
C SER A 141 -3.25 -10.05 6.30
N LEU A 142 -4.36 -9.51 6.80
CA LEU A 142 -4.50 -8.08 7.15
C LEU A 142 -3.70 -7.69 8.39
N LYS A 143 -3.37 -8.65 9.28
CA LYS A 143 -2.43 -8.43 10.39
C LYS A 143 -1.01 -8.20 9.89
N LEU A 144 -0.64 -8.80 8.76
CA LEU A 144 0.69 -8.71 8.17
C LEU A 144 0.81 -7.55 7.16
N ASN A 145 -0.22 -7.35 6.33
CA ASN A 145 -0.26 -6.28 5.34
C ASN A 145 -1.70 -5.78 5.12
N LYS A 146 -1.91 -4.48 5.36
CA LYS A 146 -3.19 -3.82 5.12
C LYS A 146 -3.32 -3.49 3.63
N GLU A 147 -4.25 -4.15 2.96
CA GLU A 147 -4.45 -4.02 1.52
C GLU A 147 -5.93 -3.83 1.19
N CYS A 148 -6.24 -2.87 0.32
CA CYS A 148 -7.61 -2.55 -0.09
C CYS A 148 -8.34 -3.78 -0.66
N ALA A 149 -7.68 -4.58 -1.49
CA ALA A 149 -8.25 -5.77 -2.09
C ALA A 149 -8.65 -6.81 -1.03
N THR A 150 -7.81 -7.01 -0.01
CA THR A 150 -8.04 -7.98 1.06
C THR A 150 -9.20 -7.58 1.96
N TYR A 151 -9.28 -6.31 2.37
CA TYR A 151 -10.45 -5.76 3.07
C TYR A 151 -11.73 -5.94 2.24
N THR A 152 -11.68 -5.58 0.97
CA THR A 152 -12.82 -5.68 0.06
C THR A 152 -13.28 -7.14 -0.06
N ASN A 153 -12.37 -8.10 -0.21
CA ASN A 153 -12.69 -9.53 -0.31
C ASN A 153 -13.24 -10.11 1.00
N ARG A 154 -12.71 -9.70 2.15
CA ARG A 154 -13.24 -10.12 3.46
C ARG A 154 -14.65 -9.55 3.70
N ALA A 155 -14.90 -8.30 3.29
CA ALA A 155 -16.24 -7.71 3.32
C ALA A 155 -17.27 -8.50 2.50
N LEU A 156 -16.87 -9.05 1.34
CA LEU A 156 -17.75 -9.94 0.56
C LEU A 156 -18.12 -11.20 1.35
N CYS A 157 -17.16 -11.81 2.05
CA CYS A 157 -17.45 -12.97 2.89
C CYS A 157 -18.40 -12.60 4.03
N TYR A 158 -18.19 -11.44 4.67
CA TYR A 158 -19.10 -10.96 5.70
C TYR A 158 -20.52 -10.71 5.17
N LEU A 159 -20.68 -10.16 3.97
CA LEU A 159 -21.98 -10.05 3.31
C LEU A 159 -22.64 -11.43 3.10
N SER A 160 -21.90 -12.41 2.58
CA SER A 160 -22.41 -13.79 2.42
C SER A 160 -22.80 -14.44 3.74
N LEU A 161 -22.15 -14.05 4.85
CA LEU A 161 -22.43 -14.52 6.20
C LEU A 161 -23.48 -13.66 6.94
N LYS A 162 -24.06 -12.64 6.28
CA LYS A 162 -25.00 -11.66 6.87
C LYS A 162 -24.43 -10.85 8.04
N GLN A 163 -23.11 -10.73 8.10
CA GLN A 163 -22.38 -9.93 9.08
C GLN A 163 -22.18 -8.51 8.54
N TYR A 164 -23.29 -7.76 8.49
CA TYR A 164 -23.33 -6.49 7.74
C TYR A 164 -22.51 -5.37 8.38
N LYS A 165 -22.39 -5.34 9.71
CA LYS A 165 -21.58 -4.31 10.40
C LYS A 165 -20.10 -4.46 10.08
N GLU A 166 -19.61 -5.69 10.13
CA GLU A 166 -18.23 -6.06 9.81
C GLU A 166 -17.91 -5.82 8.33
N ALA A 167 -18.85 -6.15 7.43
CA ALA A 167 -18.72 -5.83 6.02
C ALA A 167 -18.58 -4.32 5.76
N ALA A 168 -19.42 -3.50 6.41
CA ALA A 168 -19.38 -2.05 6.28
C ALA A 168 -18.08 -1.45 6.84
N GLN A 169 -17.58 -1.98 7.96
CA GLN A 169 -16.30 -1.59 8.56
C GLN A 169 -15.13 -1.90 7.63
N ASP A 170 -15.07 -3.11 7.08
CA ASP A 170 -14.01 -3.51 6.14
C ASP A 170 -14.02 -2.67 4.86
N CYS A 171 -15.20 -2.38 4.31
CA CYS A 171 -15.29 -1.51 3.15
C CYS A 171 -14.85 -0.08 3.50
N THR A 172 -15.08 0.38 4.73
CA THR A 172 -14.60 1.70 5.17
C THR A 172 -13.07 1.73 5.26
N GLU A 173 -12.44 0.68 5.78
CA GLU A 173 -10.97 0.57 5.76
C GLU A 173 -10.42 0.48 4.33
N ALA A 174 -11.09 -0.26 3.44
CA ALA A 174 -10.73 -0.30 2.02
C ALA A 174 -10.81 1.09 1.37
N LEU A 175 -11.85 1.86 1.64
CA LEU A 175 -12.06 3.20 1.08
C LEU A 175 -11.12 4.26 1.67
N LYS A 176 -10.56 4.04 2.86
CA LYS A 176 -9.44 4.86 3.37
C LYS A 176 -8.17 4.67 2.53
N LEU A 177 -7.95 3.46 2.00
CA LEU A 177 -6.79 3.13 1.15
C LEU A 177 -7.01 3.51 -0.32
N ASP A 178 -8.23 3.28 -0.83
CA ASP A 178 -8.64 3.64 -2.19
C ASP A 178 -10.06 4.22 -2.18
N PRO A 179 -10.21 5.55 -2.07
CA PRO A 179 -11.52 6.21 -1.97
C PRO A 179 -12.43 6.01 -3.18
N LYS A 180 -11.90 5.61 -4.34
CA LYS A 180 -12.65 5.42 -5.59
C LYS A 180 -12.93 3.95 -5.88
N ASN A 181 -12.66 3.05 -4.92
CA ASN A 181 -12.86 1.63 -5.13
C ASN A 181 -14.34 1.27 -5.31
N VAL A 182 -14.74 1.04 -6.57
CA VAL A 182 -16.12 0.70 -6.97
C VAL A 182 -16.65 -0.51 -6.20
N LYS A 183 -15.83 -1.55 -5.99
CA LYS A 183 -16.25 -2.77 -5.28
C LYS A 183 -16.50 -2.50 -3.81
N ALA A 184 -15.64 -1.71 -3.15
CA ALA A 184 -15.83 -1.36 -1.74
C ALA A 184 -17.05 -0.45 -1.54
N LEU A 185 -17.25 0.56 -2.41
CA LEU A 185 -18.47 1.40 -2.38
C LEU A 185 -19.74 0.57 -2.54
N TYR A 186 -19.76 -0.33 -3.54
CA TYR A 186 -20.94 -1.18 -3.78
C TYR A 186 -21.23 -2.11 -2.60
N ARG A 187 -20.20 -2.79 -2.08
CA ARG A 187 -20.35 -3.73 -0.96
C ARG A 187 -20.74 -3.01 0.33
N ARG A 188 -20.20 -1.82 0.60
CA ARG A 188 -20.63 -1.00 1.75
C ARG A 188 -22.07 -0.57 1.61
N ALA A 189 -22.48 -0.13 0.43
CA ALA A 189 -23.87 0.22 0.16
C ALA A 189 -24.84 -0.96 0.39
N GLN A 190 -24.47 -2.16 -0.06
CA GLN A 190 -25.25 -3.37 0.22
C GLN A 190 -25.36 -3.65 1.73
N ALA A 191 -24.25 -3.58 2.47
CA ALA A 191 -24.26 -3.76 3.92
C ALA A 191 -25.12 -2.71 4.63
N LEU A 192 -24.99 -1.44 4.24
CA LEU A 192 -25.74 -0.32 4.80
C LEU A 192 -27.24 -0.43 4.51
N LYS A 193 -27.63 -0.94 3.32
CA LYS A 193 -29.04 -1.25 3.00
C LYS A 193 -29.62 -2.23 4.02
N GLU A 194 -28.90 -3.32 4.28
CA GLU A 194 -29.34 -4.36 5.23
C GLU A 194 -29.37 -3.84 6.68
N LEU A 195 -28.50 -2.87 7.00
CA LEU A 195 -28.51 -2.14 8.27
C LEU A 195 -29.55 -1.01 8.33
N LYS A 196 -30.34 -0.82 7.27
CA LYS A 196 -31.35 0.25 7.11
C LYS A 196 -30.79 1.68 7.14
N ASP A 197 -29.49 1.84 6.91
CA ASP A 197 -28.89 3.16 6.67
C ASP A 197 -28.92 3.48 5.17
N TYR A 198 -30.13 3.78 4.68
CA TYR A 198 -30.35 4.06 3.27
C TYR A 198 -29.68 5.35 2.81
N LYS A 199 -29.57 6.35 3.70
CA LYS A 199 -28.94 7.63 3.38
C LYS A 199 -27.46 7.45 3.02
N SER A 200 -26.71 6.73 3.85
CA SER A 200 -25.30 6.44 3.59
C SER A 200 -25.14 5.50 2.39
N SER A 201 -26.03 4.51 2.24
CA SER A 201 -26.04 3.60 1.10
C SER A 201 -26.21 4.33 -0.24
N ILE A 202 -27.18 5.26 -0.34
CA ILE A 202 -27.40 6.08 -1.53
C ILE A 202 -26.18 6.96 -1.83
N ALA A 203 -25.52 7.51 -0.80
CA ALA A 203 -24.32 8.33 -0.99
C ALA A 203 -23.17 7.52 -1.63
N ASP A 204 -22.94 6.30 -1.17
CA ASP A 204 -21.94 5.39 -1.74
C ASP A 204 -22.27 5.02 -3.18
N ILE A 205 -23.53 4.70 -3.48
CA ILE A 205 -23.96 4.37 -4.85
C ILE A 205 -23.85 5.56 -5.79
N LYS A 206 -24.19 6.78 -5.33
CA LYS A 206 -23.97 8.00 -6.12
C LYS A 206 -22.49 8.23 -6.39
N SER A 207 -21.61 7.97 -5.40
CA SER A 207 -20.16 8.05 -5.59
C SER A 207 -19.67 7.03 -6.62
N LEU A 208 -20.16 5.80 -6.54
CA LEU A 208 -19.86 4.74 -7.49
C LEU A 208 -20.26 5.14 -8.92
N LEU A 209 -21.48 5.64 -9.11
CA LEU A 209 -22.01 6.03 -10.41
C LEU A 209 -21.29 7.24 -11.02
N LYS A 210 -20.59 8.06 -10.23
CA LYS A 210 -19.69 9.09 -10.79
C LYS A 210 -18.51 8.47 -11.53
N THR A 211 -18.02 7.32 -11.05
CA THR A 211 -16.91 6.57 -11.68
C THR A 211 -17.42 5.65 -12.79
N GLU A 212 -18.53 4.95 -12.55
CA GLU A 212 -19.15 4.03 -13.52
C GLU A 212 -20.63 4.35 -13.75
N PRO A 213 -20.96 5.35 -14.60
CA PRO A 213 -22.34 5.80 -14.79
C PRO A 213 -23.30 4.74 -15.34
N LYS A 214 -22.76 3.72 -16.04
CA LYS A 214 -23.52 2.64 -16.68
C LYS A 214 -23.54 1.35 -15.85
N ASN A 215 -23.12 1.38 -14.59
CA ASN A 215 -23.12 0.20 -13.73
C ASN A 215 -24.57 -0.21 -13.39
N THR A 216 -25.04 -1.27 -14.03
CA THR A 216 -26.44 -1.73 -13.94
C THR A 216 -26.82 -2.20 -12.54
N ALA A 217 -25.88 -2.84 -11.82
CA ALA A 217 -26.10 -3.30 -10.46
C ALA A 217 -26.27 -2.10 -9.49
N ALA A 218 -25.43 -1.08 -9.62
CA ALA A 218 -25.53 0.14 -8.84
C ALA A 218 -26.83 0.92 -9.14
N LEU A 219 -27.24 1.03 -10.41
CA LEU A 219 -28.49 1.67 -10.79
C LEU A 219 -29.72 0.95 -10.22
N ARG A 220 -29.74 -0.40 -10.27
CA ARG A 220 -30.81 -1.21 -9.67
C ARG A 220 -30.88 -1.00 -8.16
N LEU A 221 -29.73 -1.05 -7.48
CA LEU A 221 -29.67 -0.84 -6.04
C LEU A 221 -30.12 0.58 -5.65
N LEU A 222 -29.75 1.60 -6.42
CA LEU A 222 -30.23 2.97 -6.20
C LEU A 222 -31.76 3.06 -6.33
N GLN A 223 -32.34 2.38 -7.32
CA GLN A 223 -33.79 2.34 -7.50
C GLN A 223 -34.50 1.64 -6.35
N GLU A 224 -33.94 0.54 -5.83
CA GLU A 224 -34.44 -0.14 -4.62
C GLU A 224 -34.39 0.79 -3.40
N LEU A 225 -33.25 1.47 -3.19
CA LEU A 225 -33.04 2.36 -2.04
C LEU A 225 -33.97 3.58 -2.05
N ASN A 226 -34.32 4.11 -3.23
CA ASN A 226 -35.25 5.23 -3.34
C ASN A 226 -36.72 4.83 -3.10
N ARG A 227 -37.02 3.52 -3.03
CA ARG A 227 -38.36 2.97 -2.77
C ARG A 227 -38.54 2.52 -1.31
N ALA A 228 -37.45 2.38 -0.57
CA ALA A 228 -37.41 1.91 0.82
C ALA A 228 -37.58 3.07 1.81
#